data_AF-A2VEV6-F1
#
_entry.id   AF-A2VEV6-F1
#
_cell.length_a   1.000
_cell.length_b   1.000
_cell.length_c   1.000
_cell.angle_alpha   90.00
_cell.angle_beta   90.00
_cell.angle_gamma   90.00
#
_symmetry.space_group_name_H-M   'P 1'
#
loop_
_entity.id
_entity.type
_entity.pdbx_description
1 polymer ?
#
loop_
_entity_poly.entity_id
_entity_poly.type
_entity_poly.pdbx_seq_one_letter_code
_entity_poly.pdbx_strand_id
1 'polypeptide(L)'
;MVHFFGSIFLMMSSILIEFLVIIYLVTDIIHLIFCSPFIINYALSCSFCTLESIPVFFTLAFSLYFWIVAFFYWRRLLWEHNPENDD
;
A
#
# COMPACT_ATOMS: atom_id res chain seq x y z
N MET A 1 -8.46 9.02 -4.91
CA MET A 1 -7.56 10.10 -4.44
C MET A 1 -6.54 9.60 -3.42
N VAL A 2 -6.91 8.79 -2.43
CA VAL A 2 -5.98 8.21 -1.42
C VAL A 2 -4.90 7.32 -2.05
N HIS A 3 -5.24 6.50 -3.06
CA HIS A 3 -4.27 5.68 -3.79
C HIS A 3 -3.18 6.51 -4.48
N PHE A 4 -3.50 7.72 -4.96
CA PHE A 4 -2.53 8.62 -5.58
C PHE A 4 -1.53 9.19 -4.56
N PHE A 5 -2.02 9.52 -3.36
CA PHE A 5 -1.14 9.89 -2.24
C PHE A 5 -0.24 8.72 -1.84
N GLY A 6 -0.77 7.50 -1.69
CA GLY A 6 0.03 6.31 -1.38
C GLY A 6 1.14 6.07 -2.41
N SER A 7 0.84 6.16 -3.70
CA SER A 7 1.84 6.00 -4.77
C SER A 7 2.92 7.11 -4.78
N ILE A 8 2.56 8.35 -4.45
CA ILE A 8 3.52 9.46 -4.30
C ILE A 8 4.42 9.24 -3.08
N PHE A 9 3.87 8.77 -1.97
CA PHE A 9 4.65 8.42 -0.78
C PHE A 9 5.64 7.29 -1.07
N LEU A 10 5.26 6.29 -1.87
CA LEU A 10 6.15 5.22 -2.32
C LEU A 10 7.30 5.75 -3.20
N MET A 11 7.01 6.69 -4.09
CA MET A 11 8.02 7.35 -4.93
C MET A 11 8.96 8.27 -4.12
N MET A 12 8.47 8.90 -3.06
CA MET A 12 9.28 9.73 -2.16
C MET A 12 10.08 8.90 -1.14
N SER A 13 9.54 7.75 -0.74
CA SER A 13 10.15 6.79 0.18
C SER A 13 11.39 6.11 -0.40
N SER A 14 11.50 5.98 -1.72
CA SER A 14 12.71 5.45 -2.36
C SER A 14 13.86 6.47 -2.40
N ILE A 15 13.60 7.74 -2.07
CA ILE A 15 14.57 8.83 -2.26
C ILE A 15 15.03 9.42 -0.91
N LEU A 16 14.23 9.49 0.16
CA LEU A 16 14.61 10.42 1.25
C LEU A 16 14.38 10.08 2.72
N ILE A 17 13.40 9.29 3.20
CA ILE A 17 13.15 9.22 4.66
C ILE A 17 12.49 7.90 5.10
N GLU A 18 13.10 7.17 6.06
CA GLU A 18 12.57 5.97 6.74
C GLU A 18 11.14 6.15 7.26
N PHE A 19 10.86 7.28 7.90
CA PHE A 19 9.54 7.64 8.43
C PHE A 19 8.43 7.66 7.36
N LEU A 20 8.75 8.00 6.10
CA LEU A 20 7.78 7.97 5.00
C LEU A 20 7.35 6.54 4.67
N VAL A 21 8.23 5.55 4.84
CA VAL A 21 7.91 4.13 4.64
C VAL A 21 6.84 3.68 5.64
N ILE A 22 6.98 4.09 6.91
CA ILE A 22 6.00 3.76 7.96
C ILE A 22 4.64 4.39 7.64
N ILE A 23 4.62 5.67 7.30
CA ILE A 23 3.37 6.37 6.93
C ILE A 23 2.71 5.69 5.75
N TYR A 24 3.48 5.32 4.72
CA TYR A 24 2.98 4.57 3.58
C TYR A 24 2.35 3.23 4.01
N LEU A 25 3.07 2.41 4.79
CA LEU A 25 2.58 1.11 5.25
C LEU A 25 1.26 1.22 6.04
N VAL A 26 1.15 2.21 6.93
CA VAL A 26 -0.05 2.43 7.76
C VAL A 26 -1.23 2.92 6.91
N THR A 27 -0.99 3.94 6.08
CA THR A 27 -2.06 4.52 5.26
C THR A 27 -2.58 3.55 4.20
N ASP A 28 -1.69 2.74 3.61
CA ASP A 28 -2.04 1.73 2.62
C ASP A 28 -2.82 0.57 3.26
N ILE A 29 -2.45 0.09 4.46
CA ILE A 29 -3.27 -0.89 5.22
C ILE A 29 -4.68 -0.36 5.50
N ILE A 30 -4.78 0.89 5.97
CA ILE A 30 -6.09 1.51 6.25
C ILE A 30 -6.89 1.58 4.94
N HIS A 31 -6.25 2.01 3.85
CA HIS A 31 -6.91 2.06 2.54
C HIS A 31 -7.40 0.67 2.11
N LEU A 32 -6.58 -0.36 2.21
CA LEU A 32 -6.95 -1.74 1.86
C LEU A 32 -8.16 -2.22 2.66
N ILE A 33 -8.19 -1.99 3.98
CA ILE A 33 -9.28 -2.42 4.87
C ILE A 33 -10.60 -1.73 4.55
N PHE A 34 -10.59 -0.42 4.28
CA PHE A 34 -11.83 0.33 4.02
C PHE A 34 -12.28 0.23 2.55
N CYS A 35 -11.35 0.14 1.61
CA CYS A 35 -11.66 0.13 0.17
C CYS A 35 -12.22 -1.23 -0.29
N SER A 36 -11.70 -2.34 0.25
CA SER A 36 -12.13 -3.69 -0.15
C SER A 36 -13.62 -3.99 0.12
N PRO A 37 -14.21 -3.76 1.30
CA PRO A 37 -15.64 -3.99 1.52
C PRO A 37 -16.51 -3.04 0.70
N PHE A 38 -16.06 -1.80 0.47
CA PHE A 38 -16.77 -0.83 -0.36
C PHE A 38 -16.90 -1.33 -1.81
N ILE A 39 -15.80 -1.81 -2.39
CA ILE A 39 -15.79 -2.30 -3.77
C ILE A 39 -16.60 -3.59 -3.91
N ILE A 40 -16.54 -4.49 -2.92
CA ILE A 40 -17.36 -5.71 -2.92
C ILE A 40 -18.85 -5.34 -2.91
N ASN A 41 -19.27 -4.43 -2.04
CA ASN A 41 -20.66 -4.00 -1.97
C ASN A 41 -21.11 -3.30 -3.27
N TYR A 42 -20.24 -2.49 -3.86
CA TYR A 42 -20.48 -1.84 -5.15
C TYR A 42 -20.64 -2.87 -6.29
N ALA A 43 -19.75 -3.88 -6.36
CA ALA A 43 -19.83 -4.94 -7.37
C ALA A 43 -21.13 -5.76 -7.26
N LEU A 44 -21.63 -5.99 -6.04
CA LEU A 44 -22.89 -6.71 -5.82
C LEU A 44 -24.15 -5.88 -6.15
N SER A 45 -24.02 -4.57 -6.32
CA SER A 45 -25.16 -3.68 -6.53
C SER A 45 -25.73 -3.76 -7.95
N CYS A 46 -24.91 -4.03 -8.96
CA CYS A 46 -25.38 -4.19 -10.35
C CYS A 46 -24.38 -4.92 -11.27
N SER A 47 -24.86 -5.56 -12.33
CA SER A 47 -23.99 -6.33 -13.26
C SER A 47 -22.96 -5.45 -14.00
N PHE A 48 -23.31 -4.21 -14.32
CA PHE A 48 -22.38 -3.23 -14.90
C PHE A 48 -21.32 -2.77 -13.87
N CYS A 49 -21.72 -2.65 -12.60
CA CYS A 49 -20.86 -2.29 -11.47
C CYS A 49 -19.79 -3.37 -11.25
N THR A 50 -20.10 -4.64 -11.52
CA THR A 50 -19.12 -5.74 -11.52
C THR A 50 -18.01 -5.47 -12.53
N LEU A 51 -18.34 -5.13 -13.78
CA LEU A 51 -17.35 -4.86 -14.83
C LEU A 51 -16.47 -3.66 -14.47
N GLU A 52 -17.05 -2.59 -13.91
CA GLU A 52 -16.32 -1.41 -13.45
C GLU A 52 -15.41 -1.71 -12.25
N SER A 53 -15.79 -2.67 -11.39
CA SER A 53 -14.98 -3.06 -10.22
C SER A 53 -13.73 -3.88 -10.59
N ILE A 54 -13.69 -4.56 -11.73
CA ILE A 54 -12.56 -5.41 -12.17
C ILE A 54 -11.23 -4.64 -12.19
N PRO A 55 -11.09 -3.49 -12.89
CA PRO A 55 -9.84 -2.72 -12.87
C PRO A 55 -9.48 -2.23 -11.46
N VAL A 56 -10.48 -1.97 -10.61
CA VAL A 56 -10.25 -1.53 -9.23
C VAL A 56 -9.67 -2.67 -8.39
N PHE A 57 -10.20 -3.89 -8.52
CA PHE A 57 -9.61 -5.09 -7.88
C PHE A 57 -8.17 -5.34 -8.35
N PHE A 58 -7.87 -5.10 -9.62
CA PHE A 58 -6.51 -5.19 -10.13
C PHE A 58 -5.60 -4.18 -9.43
N THR A 59 -5.99 -2.90 -9.34
CA THR A 59 -5.20 -1.89 -8.62
C THR A 59 -5.00 -2.22 -7.14
N LEU A 60 -6.00 -2.81 -6.48
CA LEU A 60 -5.93 -3.30 -5.11
C LEU A 60 -4.87 -4.40 -4.94
N ALA A 61 -4.79 -5.33 -5.89
CA ALA A 61 -3.76 -6.36 -5.89
C ALA A 61 -2.35 -5.79 -6.06
N PHE A 62 -2.17 -4.76 -6.90
CA PHE A 62 -0.90 -4.03 -6.99
C PHE A 62 -0.58 -3.30 -5.69
N SER A 63 -1.55 -2.63 -5.06
CA SER A 63 -1.36 -1.96 -3.78
C SER A 63 -0.83 -2.93 -2.72
N LEU A 64 -1.40 -4.14 -2.63
CA LEU A 64 -0.91 -5.21 -1.76
C LEU A 64 0.52 -5.63 -2.09
N TYR A 65 0.85 -5.80 -3.37
CA TYR A 65 2.20 -6.14 -3.79
C TYR A 65 3.21 -5.06 -3.37
N PHE A 66 2.89 -3.79 -3.63
CA PHE A 66 3.72 -2.66 -3.28
C PHE A 66 3.86 -2.47 -1.76
N TRP A 67 2.81 -2.77 -1.00
CA TRP A 67 2.85 -2.82 0.46
C TRP A 67 3.88 -3.84 0.96
N ILE A 68 3.87 -5.06 0.41
CA ILE A 68 4.84 -6.11 0.75
C ILE A 68 6.26 -5.67 0.43
N VAL A 69 6.49 -5.06 -0.74
CA VAL A 69 7.80 -4.53 -1.12
C VAL A 69 8.27 -3.45 -0.15
N ALA A 70 7.41 -2.50 0.21
CA ALA A 70 7.72 -1.46 1.19
C ALA A 70 8.00 -2.04 2.59
N PHE A 71 7.30 -3.12 2.97
CA PHE A 71 7.53 -3.80 4.24
C PHE A 71 8.91 -4.47 4.29
N PHE A 72 9.32 -5.14 3.21
CA PHE A 72 10.67 -5.69 3.11
C PHE A 72 11.75 -4.60 3.14
N TYR A 73 11.49 -3.47 2.48
CA TYR A 73 12.38 -2.32 2.54
C TYR A 73 12.51 -1.75 3.95
N TRP A 74 11.39 -1.56 4.66
CA TRP A 74 11.36 -1.16 6.07
C TRP A 74 12.16 -2.12 6.96
N ARG A 75 11.98 -3.43 6.78
CA ARG A 75 12.71 -4.44 7.54
C ARG A 75 14.22 -4.38 7.31
N ARG A 76 14.65 -4.12 6.07
CA ARG A 76 16.05 -3.95 5.73
C ARG A 76 16.64 -2.74 6.44
N LEU A 77 15.94 -1.60 6.40
CA LEU A 77 16.35 -0.37 7.08
C LEU A 77 16.51 -0.58 8.60
N LEU A 78 15.56 -1.29 9.22
CA LEU A 78 15.63 -1.64 10.64
C LEU A 78 16.85 -2.50 10.99
N TRP A 79 17.29 -3.37 10.08
CA TRP A 79 18.48 -4.20 10.25
C TRP A 79 19.77 -3.40 10.07
N GLU A 80 19.79 -2.47 9.11
CA GLU A 80 20.94 -1.61 8.81
C GLU A 80 21.19 -0.56 9.92
N HIS A 81 20.13 -0.11 10.59
CA HIS A 81 20.21 0.75 11.78
C HIS A 81 20.28 -0.02 13.12
N ASN A 82 20.44 -1.34 13.11
CA ASN A 82 20.59 -2.11 14.35
C ASN A 82 22.03 -1.96 14.89
N PRO A 83 22.24 -1.31 16.06
CA PRO A 83 23.59 -1.08 16.61
C PRO A 83 24.35 -2.37 16.95
N GLU A 84 23.68 -3.51 17.04
CA GLU A 84 24.28 -4.83 17.29
C GLU A 84 24.97 -5.43 16.05
N ASN A 85 24.81 -4.82 14.87
CA ASN A 85 25.50 -5.23 13.64
C ASN A 85 26.86 -4.54 13.42
N ASP A 86 27.20 -3.53 14.21
CA ASP A 86 28.44 -2.76 14.11
C ASP A 86 29.58 -3.34 14.99
N ASP A 87 29.33 -4.44 15.71
CA ASP A 87 30.30 -5.23 16.50
C ASP A 87 30.82 -6.47 15.74
#